data_AF-A0A7S0AEF9-F1
#
_entry.id   AF-A0A7S0AEF9-F1
#
_cell.length_a   1.000
_cell.length_b   1.000
_cell.length_c   1.000
_cell.angle_alpha   90.00
_cell.angle_beta   90.00
_cell.angle_gamma   90.00
#
_symmetry.space_group_name_H-M   'P 1'
#
loop_
_entity.id
_entity.type
_entity.pdbx_description
1 polymer ?
#
loop_
_entity_poly.entity_id
_entity_poly.type
_entity_poly.pdbx_seq_one_letter_code
_entity_poly.pdbx_strand_id
1 'polypeptide(L)'
;LSEGARHLETFISHNWSVPRWKKFAALAFYFNFWMASSAMAVLAVPVGLASAHGLLPTTSAGLWHIYPGGYVCRLLWGPLYLVIILFLRDFLWCFGYKGRLVFLDKVCISQTDDRAKERGIKKLGAFLSKSGTMLVLYTDLYLTRLWTIYEMATFLAVRTIDDLTIVPILQATLYFAIVGLASVAIWLDMLVHTFTD
;
A
#
# COMPACT_ATOMS: atom_id res chain seq x y z
N LEU A 1 -16.45 4.28 -18.19
CA LEU A 1 -17.06 5.15 -17.16
C LEU A 1 -18.59 5.16 -17.37
N SER A 2 -19.29 4.06 -17.10
CA SER A 2 -20.76 3.98 -17.27
C SER A 2 -21.48 3.19 -16.18
N GLU A 3 -20.84 2.92 -15.04
CA GLU A 3 -21.59 2.65 -13.81
C GLU A 3 -21.86 4.02 -13.19
N GLY A 4 -23.06 4.55 -13.47
CA GLY A 4 -23.44 5.89 -13.07
C GLY A 4 -23.42 6.03 -11.56
N ALA A 5 -22.59 6.95 -11.04
CA ALA A 5 -22.70 7.71 -9.79
C ALA A 5 -23.35 7.04 -8.55
N ARG A 6 -23.34 5.72 -8.47
CA ARG A 6 -23.85 4.94 -7.34
C ARG A 6 -22.71 4.89 -6.33
N HIS A 7 -22.74 5.86 -5.42
CA HIS A 7 -21.98 5.88 -4.17
C HIS A 7 -20.47 5.56 -4.30
N LEU A 8 -19.63 6.58 -4.42
CA LEU A 8 -18.19 6.39 -4.27
C LEU A 8 -17.88 6.15 -2.78
N GLU A 9 -17.21 5.05 -2.46
CA GLU A 9 -16.93 4.75 -1.06
C GLU A 9 -15.82 5.64 -0.52
N THR A 10 -14.76 5.85 -1.30
CA THR A 10 -13.59 6.63 -0.89
C THR A 10 -13.07 7.54 -2.00
N PHE A 11 -12.89 8.84 -1.69
CA PHE A 11 -12.19 9.80 -2.53
C PHE A 11 -10.70 9.85 -2.18
N ILE A 12 -9.81 9.65 -3.14
CA ILE A 12 -8.35 9.76 -2.91
C ILE A 12 -7.87 11.16 -3.29
N SER A 13 -7.54 11.97 -2.30
CA SER A 13 -6.88 13.26 -2.52
C SER A 13 -5.36 13.13 -2.37
N HIS A 14 -4.64 13.80 -3.26
CA HIS A 14 -3.20 13.67 -3.31
C HIS A 14 -2.55 14.84 -4.05
N ASN A 15 -1.28 15.12 -3.74
CA ASN A 15 -0.53 16.11 -4.49
C ASN A 15 0.01 15.54 -5.81
N TRP A 16 -0.27 16.22 -6.92
CA TRP A 16 0.12 15.77 -8.26
C TRP A 16 1.64 15.72 -8.48
N SER A 17 2.41 16.58 -7.82
CA SER A 17 3.87 16.64 -7.92
C SER A 17 4.57 15.39 -7.37
N VAL A 18 3.88 14.59 -6.56
CA VAL A 18 4.48 13.39 -5.96
C VAL A 18 4.57 12.26 -7.01
N PRO A 19 5.72 11.54 -7.10
CA PRO A 19 5.88 10.40 -7.99
C PRO A 19 4.82 9.31 -7.80
N ARG A 20 4.47 8.64 -8.92
CA ARG A 20 3.41 7.61 -8.96
C ARG A 20 3.72 6.44 -8.03
N TRP A 21 4.96 5.96 -8.02
CA TRP A 21 5.37 4.80 -7.21
C TRP A 21 5.23 5.06 -5.70
N LYS A 22 5.46 6.29 -5.22
CA LYS A 22 5.27 6.66 -3.81
C LYS A 22 3.80 6.64 -3.40
N LYS A 23 2.91 7.11 -4.28
CA LYS A 23 1.46 7.03 -4.09
C LYS A 23 1.01 5.57 -4.07
N PHE A 24 1.49 4.77 -5.02
CA PHE A 24 1.21 3.34 -5.07
C PHE A 24 1.66 2.63 -3.80
N ALA A 25 2.89 2.87 -3.33
CA ALA A 25 3.39 2.31 -2.08
C ALA A 25 2.51 2.71 -0.88
N ALA A 26 2.10 3.98 -0.77
CA ALA A 26 1.19 4.43 0.28
C ALA A 26 -0.17 3.73 0.25
N LEU A 27 -0.74 3.55 -0.95
CA LEU A 27 -2.01 2.83 -1.13
C LEU A 27 -1.87 1.34 -0.83
N ALA A 28 -0.80 0.69 -1.30
CA ALA A 28 -0.51 -0.71 -1.02
C ALA A 28 -0.33 -0.94 0.49
N PHE A 29 0.43 -0.07 1.15
CA PHE A 29 0.57 -0.09 2.61
C PHE A 29 -0.79 0.04 3.30
N TYR A 30 -1.57 1.07 2.97
CA TYR A 30 -2.87 1.31 3.61
C TYR A 30 -3.87 0.16 3.40
N PHE A 31 -4.02 -0.33 2.16
CA PHE A 31 -5.05 -1.33 1.84
C PHE A 31 -4.65 -2.77 2.11
N ASN A 32 -3.36 -3.11 2.03
CA ASN A 32 -2.92 -4.51 2.06
C ASN A 32 -2.19 -4.89 3.35
N PHE A 33 -1.71 -3.94 4.16
CA PHE A 33 -0.87 -4.24 5.33
C PHE A 33 -1.47 -5.31 6.25
N TRP A 34 -2.67 -5.08 6.79
CA TRP A 34 -3.29 -6.03 7.73
C TRP A 34 -3.55 -7.40 7.11
N MET A 35 -4.04 -7.44 5.87
CA MET A 35 -4.31 -8.70 5.18
C MET A 35 -3.01 -9.47 4.88
N ALA A 36 -1.98 -8.77 4.40
CA ALA A 36 -0.67 -9.35 4.10
C ALA A 36 0.02 -9.85 5.38
N SER A 37 0.06 -9.04 6.44
CA SER A 37 0.65 -9.43 7.72
C SER A 37 -0.07 -10.62 8.33
N SER A 38 -1.41 -10.65 8.29
CA SER A 38 -2.19 -11.77 8.80
C SER A 38 -1.95 -13.05 7.98
N ALA A 39 -1.92 -12.95 6.65
CA ALA A 39 -1.63 -14.08 5.77
C ALA A 39 -0.23 -14.66 6.04
N MET A 40 0.78 -13.79 6.21
CA MET A 40 2.13 -14.23 6.57
C MET A 40 2.18 -14.85 7.96
N ALA A 41 1.49 -14.28 8.95
CA ALA A 41 1.45 -14.84 10.29
C ALA A 41 0.81 -16.25 10.31
N VAL A 42 -0.28 -16.44 9.55
CA VAL A 42 -0.90 -17.76 9.39
C VAL A 42 0.03 -18.74 8.68
N LEU A 43 0.74 -18.30 7.63
CA LEU A 43 1.72 -19.14 6.92
C LEU A 43 2.93 -19.50 7.80
N ALA A 44 3.27 -18.67 8.80
CA ALA A 44 4.43 -18.89 9.65
C ALA A 44 4.26 -20.12 10.54
N VAL A 45 3.03 -20.44 10.97
CA VAL A 45 2.73 -21.57 11.85
C VAL A 45 3.09 -22.92 11.20
N PRO A 46 2.54 -23.32 10.03
CA PRO A 46 2.88 -24.59 9.41
C PRO A 46 4.35 -24.65 8.98
N VAL A 47 4.93 -23.53 8.53
CA VAL A 47 6.36 -23.44 8.19
C VAL A 47 7.23 -23.68 9.43
N GLY A 48 6.89 -23.07 10.56
CA GLY A 48 7.57 -23.25 11.83
C GLY A 48 7.48 -24.69 12.33
N LEU A 49 6.30 -25.32 12.26
CA LEU A 49 6.10 -26.72 12.61
C LEU A 49 6.92 -27.65 11.71
N ALA A 50 6.88 -27.44 10.38
CA ALA A 50 7.67 -28.23 9.44
C ALA A 50 9.18 -28.09 9.69
N SER A 51 9.65 -26.90 10.05
CA SER A 51 11.05 -26.67 10.45
C SER A 51 11.38 -27.40 11.75
N ALA A 52 10.49 -27.38 12.76
CA ALA A 52 10.70 -28.03 14.05
C ALA A 52 10.74 -29.56 13.94
N HIS A 53 9.99 -30.14 12.99
CA HIS A 53 10.02 -31.58 12.69
C HIS A 53 11.15 -31.99 11.73
N GLY A 54 12.03 -31.07 11.33
CA GLY A 54 13.13 -31.36 10.41
C GLY A 54 12.69 -31.68 8.98
N LEU A 55 11.46 -31.32 8.59
CA LEU A 55 10.94 -31.53 7.24
C LEU A 55 11.48 -30.50 6.25
N LEU A 56 12.03 -29.39 6.74
CA LEU A 56 12.62 -28.33 5.94
C LEU A 56 14.14 -28.30 6.13
N PRO A 57 14.91 -28.01 5.07
CA PRO A 57 16.37 -27.87 5.18
C PRO A 57 16.70 -26.68 6.08
N THR A 58 17.28 -26.94 7.25
CA THR A 58 17.66 -25.93 8.23
C THR A 58 19.15 -25.60 8.13
N THR A 59 19.52 -24.34 8.32
CA THR A 59 20.92 -23.94 8.51
C THR A 59 21.11 -23.22 9.85
N SER A 60 22.20 -23.55 10.53
CA SER A 60 22.68 -22.85 11.72
C SER A 60 23.80 -21.89 11.32
N ALA A 61 23.45 -20.88 10.51
CA ALA A 61 24.38 -19.85 10.04
C ALA A 61 23.98 -18.46 10.56
N GLY A 62 24.97 -17.57 10.72
CA GLY A 62 24.75 -16.16 11.01
C GLY A 62 24.38 -15.83 12.45
N LEU A 63 23.76 -14.66 12.64
CA LEU A 63 23.22 -14.18 13.93
C LEU A 63 22.23 -15.15 14.62
N TRP A 64 21.90 -16.27 13.98
CA TRP A 64 20.83 -17.20 14.33
C TRP A 64 21.33 -18.63 14.59
N HIS A 65 22.60 -18.81 14.95
CA HIS A 65 23.15 -20.12 15.34
C HIS A 65 22.35 -20.83 16.45
N ILE A 66 21.64 -20.08 17.30
CA ILE A 66 20.86 -20.58 18.44
C ILE A 66 19.53 -21.23 18.00
N TYR A 67 18.98 -20.84 16.84
CA TYR A 67 17.71 -21.35 16.34
C TYR A 67 17.85 -21.76 14.86
N PRO A 68 18.20 -23.03 14.56
CA PRO A 68 18.29 -23.50 13.18
C PRO A 68 16.92 -23.37 12.52
N GLY A 69 16.81 -22.46 11.56
CA GLY A 69 15.58 -22.17 10.83
C GLY A 69 15.70 -22.65 9.40
N GLY A 70 14.57 -22.96 8.76
CA GLY A 70 14.55 -23.34 7.35
C GLY A 70 15.24 -22.31 6.45
N TYR A 71 16.31 -22.71 5.77
CA TYR A 71 17.14 -21.84 4.91
C TYR A 71 16.31 -21.15 3.82
N VAL A 72 15.50 -21.95 3.12
CA VAL A 72 14.59 -21.47 2.07
C VAL A 72 13.56 -20.50 2.64
N CYS A 73 13.04 -20.77 3.84
CA CYS A 73 12.08 -19.90 4.49
C CYS A 73 12.70 -18.53 4.80
N ARG A 74 13.93 -18.50 5.32
CA ARG A 74 14.65 -17.24 5.61
C ARG A 74 14.90 -16.41 4.35
N LEU A 75 15.29 -17.05 3.25
CA LEU A 75 15.53 -16.36 1.98
C LEU A 75 14.25 -15.80 1.36
N LEU A 76 13.16 -16.57 1.40
CA LEU A 76 11.93 -16.22 0.67
C LEU A 76 10.96 -15.36 1.49
N TRP A 77 11.03 -15.35 2.82
CA TRP A 77 10.02 -14.68 3.66
C TRP A 77 9.88 -13.17 3.39
N GLY A 78 10.99 -12.44 3.37
CA GLY A 78 11.02 -11.00 3.12
C GLY A 78 10.50 -10.63 1.72
N PRO A 79 11.07 -11.19 0.63
CA PRO A 79 10.58 -10.96 -0.73
C PRO A 79 9.12 -11.39 -0.92
N LEU A 80 8.71 -12.54 -0.39
CA LEU A 80 7.33 -13.01 -0.47
C LEU A 80 6.39 -12.01 0.21
N TYR A 81 6.75 -11.52 1.40
CA TYR A 81 5.96 -10.51 2.08
C TYR A 81 5.86 -9.22 1.25
N LEU A 82 6.96 -8.74 0.66
CA LEU A 82 6.97 -7.55 -0.19
C LEU A 82 6.08 -7.72 -1.43
N VAL A 83 6.12 -8.88 -2.09
CA VAL A 83 5.25 -9.19 -3.23
C VAL A 83 3.78 -9.21 -2.79
N ILE A 84 3.47 -9.87 -1.68
CA ILE A 84 2.10 -9.95 -1.15
C ILE A 84 1.60 -8.55 -0.79
N ILE A 85 2.29 -7.77 0.02
CA ILE A 85 1.78 -6.45 0.40
C ILE A 85 1.64 -5.50 -0.81
N LEU A 86 2.47 -5.61 -1.84
CA LEU A 86 2.36 -4.76 -3.04
C LEU A 86 1.21 -5.19 -3.96
N PHE A 87 0.95 -6.50 -4.10
CA PHE A 87 0.09 -7.02 -5.17
C PHE A 87 -1.08 -7.91 -4.69
N LEU A 88 -1.28 -8.08 -3.38
CA LEU A 88 -2.33 -8.95 -2.83
C LEU A 88 -3.72 -8.61 -3.39
N ARG A 89 -4.05 -7.33 -3.53
CA ARG A 89 -5.35 -6.92 -4.04
C ARG A 89 -5.50 -7.16 -5.55
N ASP A 90 -4.44 -6.97 -6.34
CA ASP A 90 -4.44 -7.31 -7.76
C ASP A 90 -4.62 -8.82 -7.95
N PHE A 91 -3.94 -9.61 -7.11
CA PHE A 91 -4.11 -11.06 -7.06
C PHE A 91 -5.54 -11.46 -6.69
N LEU A 92 -6.10 -10.92 -5.61
CA LEU A 92 -7.48 -11.19 -5.18
C LEU A 92 -8.52 -10.75 -6.21
N TRP A 93 -8.24 -9.69 -6.97
CA TRP A 93 -9.09 -9.24 -8.06
C TRP A 93 -9.22 -10.30 -9.16
N CYS A 94 -8.14 -11.03 -9.48
CA CYS A 94 -8.19 -12.19 -10.39
C CYS A 94 -9.12 -13.31 -9.90
N PHE A 95 -9.40 -13.38 -8.60
CA PHE A 95 -10.36 -14.32 -7.98
C PHE A 95 -11.74 -13.70 -7.72
N GLY A 96 -12.04 -12.55 -8.34
CA GLY A 96 -13.35 -11.92 -8.26
C GLY A 96 -13.57 -11.05 -7.01
N TYR A 97 -12.54 -10.80 -6.19
CA TYR A 97 -12.65 -9.86 -5.08
C TYR A 97 -12.75 -8.42 -5.61
N LYS A 98 -13.97 -7.89 -5.64
CA LYS A 98 -14.24 -6.48 -5.92
C LYS A 98 -14.08 -5.70 -4.62
N GLY A 99 -12.86 -5.25 -4.36
CA GLY A 99 -12.59 -4.41 -3.20
C GLY A 99 -13.25 -3.02 -3.30
N ARG A 100 -12.98 -2.15 -2.32
CA ARG A 100 -13.57 -0.80 -2.24
C ARG A 100 -13.52 0.00 -3.55
N LEU A 101 -14.64 0.64 -3.87
CA LEU A 101 -14.77 1.56 -5.00
C LEU A 101 -14.12 2.90 -4.66
N VAL A 102 -12.89 3.09 -5.14
CA VAL A 102 -12.10 4.31 -4.93
C VAL A 102 -12.17 5.23 -6.14
N PHE A 103 -12.27 6.53 -5.87
CA PHE A 103 -12.22 7.57 -6.90
C PHE A 103 -10.87 8.28 -6.90
N LEU A 104 -10.31 8.51 -8.10
CA LEU A 104 -9.09 9.26 -8.30
C LEU A 104 -9.32 10.39 -9.33
N ASP A 105 -9.17 11.63 -8.87
CA ASP A 105 -9.39 12.90 -9.59
C ASP A 105 -8.66 12.97 -10.96
N LYS A 106 -7.45 12.42 -11.04
CA LYS A 106 -6.55 12.53 -12.21
C LYS A 106 -7.13 11.99 -13.52
N VAL A 107 -8.08 11.05 -13.47
CA VAL A 107 -8.67 10.46 -14.68
C VAL A 107 -9.84 11.29 -15.22
N CYS A 108 -10.40 12.20 -14.42
CA CYS A 108 -11.65 12.90 -14.76
C CYS A 108 -11.47 14.35 -15.20
N ILE A 109 -10.28 14.93 -15.03
CA ILE A 109 -9.99 16.33 -15.40
C ILE A 109 -9.10 16.35 -16.64
N SER A 110 -9.66 16.79 -17.77
CA SER A 110 -8.90 16.98 -19.02
C SER A 110 -7.76 17.96 -18.79
N GLN A 111 -6.54 17.56 -19.12
CA GLN A 111 -5.35 18.41 -18.98
C GLN A 111 -5.17 19.35 -20.18
N THR A 112 -5.73 18.98 -21.33
CA THR A 112 -5.47 19.61 -22.64
C THR A 112 -6.62 20.47 -23.14
N ASP A 113 -7.86 20.24 -22.68
CA ASP A 113 -9.03 21.03 -23.06
C ASP A 113 -9.54 21.80 -21.85
N ASP A 114 -9.40 23.13 -21.88
CA ASP A 114 -9.80 24.03 -20.80
C ASP A 114 -11.31 24.03 -20.54
N ARG A 115 -12.15 23.83 -21.57
CA ARG A 115 -13.61 23.73 -21.38
C ARG A 115 -13.99 22.41 -20.73
N ALA A 116 -13.31 21.31 -21.10
CA ALA A 116 -13.49 20.03 -20.43
C ALA A 116 -12.93 20.03 -19.01
N LYS A 117 -11.81 20.74 -18.77
CA LYS A 117 -11.24 20.97 -17.44
C LYS A 117 -12.24 21.68 -16.54
N GLU A 118 -12.81 22.81 -16.98
CA GLU A 118 -13.79 23.56 -16.21
C GLU A 118 -15.03 22.70 -15.86
N ARG A 119 -15.55 21.94 -16.82
CA ARG A 119 -16.65 20.99 -16.57
C ARG A 119 -16.26 19.89 -15.59
N GLY A 120 -15.03 19.38 -15.66
CA GLY A 120 -14.49 18.39 -14.73
C GLY A 120 -14.40 18.93 -13.31
N ILE A 121 -13.88 20.15 -13.15
CA ILE A 121 -13.79 20.86 -11.86
C ILE A 121 -15.19 21.05 -11.26
N LYS A 122 -16.17 21.53 -12.04
CA LYS A 122 -17.56 21.70 -11.57
C LYS A 122 -18.19 20.40 -11.09
N LYS A 123 -17.84 19.27 -11.69
CA LYS A 123 -18.31 17.94 -11.28
C LYS A 123 -17.59 17.39 -10.04
N LEU A 124 -16.40 17.89 -9.70
CA LEU A 124 -15.60 17.38 -8.59
C LEU A 124 -16.29 17.56 -7.24
N GLY A 125 -16.93 18.72 -6.99
CA GLY A 125 -17.70 18.94 -5.77
C GLY A 125 -18.84 17.92 -5.60
N ALA A 126 -19.46 17.49 -6.71
CA ALA A 126 -20.46 16.44 -6.68
C ALA A 126 -19.85 15.08 -6.30
N PHE A 127 -18.65 14.76 -6.78
CA PHE A 127 -17.94 13.53 -6.36
C PHE A 127 -17.53 13.57 -4.89
N LEU A 128 -17.01 14.70 -4.40
CA LEU A 128 -16.63 14.88 -2.99
C LEU A 128 -17.85 14.72 -2.06
N SER A 129 -18.96 15.38 -2.37
CA SER A 129 -20.20 15.27 -1.58
C SER A 129 -20.85 13.89 -1.64
N LYS A 130 -20.67 13.14 -2.73
CA LYS A 130 -21.14 11.75 -2.86
C LYS A 130 -20.17 10.71 -2.30
N SER A 131 -18.97 11.11 -1.91
CA SER A 131 -17.99 10.19 -1.31
C SER A 131 -18.31 9.97 0.16
N GLY A 132 -18.28 8.71 0.60
CA GLY A 132 -18.49 8.34 2.00
C GLY A 132 -17.30 8.70 2.89
N THR A 133 -16.08 8.51 2.37
CA THR A 133 -14.81 8.77 3.07
C THR A 133 -13.83 9.48 2.16
N MET A 134 -12.82 10.13 2.76
CA MET A 134 -11.71 10.75 2.05
C MET A 134 -10.38 10.17 2.53
N LEU A 135 -9.57 9.67 1.60
CA LEU A 135 -8.20 9.22 1.86
C LEU A 135 -7.21 10.25 1.34
N VAL A 136 -6.46 10.86 2.25
CA VAL A 136 -5.46 11.89 1.97
C VAL A 136 -4.08 11.26 1.92
N LEU A 137 -3.45 11.23 0.74
CA LEU A 137 -2.04 10.86 0.60
C LEU A 137 -1.17 12.07 0.93
N TYR A 138 -0.78 12.17 2.20
CA TYR A 138 -0.16 13.36 2.75
C TYR A 138 1.33 13.47 2.43
N THR A 139 1.73 14.69 2.09
CA THR A 139 3.13 15.15 1.98
C THR A 139 3.22 16.58 2.52
N ASP A 140 4.42 17.06 2.77
CA ASP A 140 4.63 18.44 3.25
C ASP A 140 4.12 19.51 2.27
N LEU A 141 3.99 19.14 0.99
CA LEU A 141 3.42 19.99 -0.05
C LEU A 141 1.88 19.89 -0.15
N TYR A 142 1.22 19.02 0.62
CA TYR A 142 -0.22 18.80 0.50
C TYR A 142 -1.01 20.04 0.94
N LEU A 143 -0.62 20.68 2.03
CA LEU A 143 -1.31 21.88 2.55
C LEU A 143 -0.82 23.19 1.91
N THR A 144 0.09 23.12 0.91
CA THR A 144 0.57 24.31 0.18
C THR A 144 -0.07 24.46 -1.19
N ARG A 145 -0.79 23.43 -1.68
CA ARG A 145 -1.48 23.46 -2.97
C ARG A 145 -2.94 23.84 -2.76
N LEU A 146 -3.36 24.95 -3.37
CA LEU A 146 -4.75 25.43 -3.33
C LEU A 146 -5.76 24.33 -3.67
N TRP A 147 -5.44 23.48 -4.65
CA TRP A 147 -6.30 22.40 -5.11
C TRP A 147 -6.59 21.34 -4.04
N THR A 148 -5.55 20.80 -3.38
CA THR A 148 -5.72 19.78 -2.33
C THR A 148 -6.38 20.35 -1.08
N ILE A 149 -6.13 21.63 -0.77
CA ILE A 149 -6.85 22.35 0.29
C ILE A 149 -8.33 22.49 -0.08
N TYR A 150 -8.65 22.86 -1.32
CA TYR A 150 -10.02 22.96 -1.81
C TYR A 150 -10.76 21.62 -1.71
N GLU A 151 -10.13 20.51 -2.11
CA GLU A 151 -10.72 19.17 -1.97
C GLU A 151 -11.04 18.83 -0.52
N MET A 152 -10.08 19.05 0.38
CA MET A 152 -10.22 18.75 1.81
C MET A 152 -11.27 19.64 2.48
N ALA A 153 -11.24 20.94 2.21
CA ALA A 153 -12.22 21.89 2.76
C ALA A 153 -13.63 21.61 2.25
N THR A 154 -13.78 21.29 0.96
CA THR A 154 -15.08 20.96 0.37
C THR A 154 -15.63 19.65 0.95
N PHE A 155 -14.78 18.65 1.17
CA PHE A 155 -15.18 17.40 1.82
C PHE A 155 -15.65 17.66 3.25
N LEU A 156 -14.85 18.36 4.06
CA LEU A 156 -15.16 18.67 5.46
C LEU A 156 -16.32 19.65 5.64
N ALA A 157 -16.72 20.38 4.59
CA ALA A 157 -17.93 21.20 4.62
C ALA A 157 -19.22 20.36 4.63
N VAL A 158 -19.17 19.10 4.19
CA VAL A 158 -20.34 18.20 4.07
C VAL A 158 -20.16 16.87 4.80
N ARG A 159 -18.98 16.60 5.37
CA ARG A 159 -18.59 15.39 6.10
C ARG A 159 -17.86 15.72 7.39
N THR A 160 -17.68 14.73 8.24
CA THR A 160 -16.97 14.88 9.51
C THR A 160 -15.49 14.55 9.36
N ILE A 161 -14.69 14.95 10.35
CA ILE A 161 -13.27 14.57 10.41
C ILE A 161 -13.07 13.06 10.56
N ASP A 162 -14.04 12.34 11.13
CA ASP A 162 -13.99 10.88 11.30
C ASP A 162 -14.03 10.14 9.96
N ASP A 163 -14.59 10.77 8.92
CA ASP A 163 -14.64 10.24 7.55
C ASP A 163 -13.34 10.51 6.76
N LEU A 164 -12.39 11.26 7.36
CA LEU A 164 -11.13 11.65 6.74
C LEU A 164 -9.96 10.83 7.29
N THR A 165 -9.32 10.06 6.43
CA THR A 165 -8.13 9.28 6.76
C THR A 165 -6.90 9.88 6.11
N ILE A 166 -5.85 10.10 6.91
CA ILE A 166 -4.56 10.62 6.43
C ILE A 166 -3.54 9.48 6.38
N VAL A 167 -2.90 9.29 5.22
CA VAL A 167 -1.80 8.34 5.03
C VAL A 167 -0.54 9.10 4.64
N PRO A 168 0.44 9.22 5.55
CA PRO A 168 1.72 9.84 5.23
C PRO A 168 2.50 9.01 4.21
N ILE A 169 2.87 9.62 3.08
CA ILE A 169 3.68 8.93 2.05
C ILE A 169 5.07 8.56 2.58
N LEU A 170 5.62 9.39 3.47
CA LEU A 170 6.91 9.11 4.10
C LEU A 170 6.85 7.82 4.93
N GLN A 171 5.79 7.60 5.70
CA GLN A 171 5.61 6.39 6.51
C GLN A 171 5.64 5.13 5.64
N ALA A 172 4.87 5.10 4.56
CA ALA A 172 4.88 3.97 3.64
C ALA A 172 6.26 3.77 2.98
N THR A 173 6.89 4.87 2.54
CA THR A 173 8.22 4.80 1.91
C THR A 173 9.28 4.23 2.87
N LEU A 174 9.30 4.70 4.12
CA LEU A 174 10.19 4.20 5.16
C LEU A 174 9.90 2.74 5.49
N TYR A 175 8.63 2.36 5.58
CA TYR A 175 8.23 0.98 5.83
C TYR A 175 8.82 0.03 4.78
N PHE A 176 8.60 0.30 3.49
CA PHE A 176 9.15 -0.51 2.40
C PHE A 176 10.68 -0.51 2.37
N ALA A 177 11.31 0.64 2.62
CA ALA A 177 12.76 0.74 2.70
C ALA A 177 13.33 -0.13 3.83
N ILE A 178 12.74 -0.07 5.03
CA ILE A 178 13.19 -0.85 6.20
C ILE A 178 13.02 -2.35 5.93
N VAL A 179 11.85 -2.79 5.46
CA VAL A 179 11.60 -4.21 5.15
C VAL A 179 12.53 -4.70 4.04
N GLY A 180 12.74 -3.89 2.99
CA GLY A 180 13.67 -4.20 1.91
C GLY A 180 15.11 -4.32 2.39
N LEU A 181 15.60 -3.35 3.15
CA LEU A 181 16.95 -3.35 3.73
C LEU A 181 17.16 -4.52 4.68
N ALA A 182 16.18 -4.83 5.54
CA ALA A 182 16.23 -5.99 6.42
C ALA A 182 16.32 -7.31 5.62
N SER A 183 15.55 -7.42 4.54
CA SER A 183 15.58 -8.60 3.65
C SER A 183 16.96 -8.76 3.00
N VAL A 184 17.53 -7.66 2.48
CA VAL A 184 18.88 -7.66 1.89
C VAL A 184 19.95 -8.00 2.93
N ALA A 185 19.85 -7.46 4.15
CA ALA A 185 20.79 -7.76 5.23
C ALA A 185 20.78 -9.26 5.59
N ILE A 186 19.59 -9.87 5.68
CA ILE A 186 19.46 -11.32 5.90
C ILE A 186 20.12 -12.11 4.76
N TRP A 187 19.93 -11.69 3.52
CA TRP A 187 20.56 -12.35 2.38
C TRP A 187 22.08 -12.23 2.39
N LEU A 188 22.62 -11.06 2.70
CA LEU A 188 24.06 -10.84 2.80
C LEU A 188 24.67 -11.68 3.93
N ASP A 189 24.04 -11.72 5.10
CA ASP A 189 24.47 -12.57 6.22
C ASP A 189 24.52 -14.04 5.80
N MET A 190 23.49 -14.52 5.13
CA MET A 190 23.43 -15.90 4.64
C MET A 190 24.49 -16.19 3.57
N LEU A 191 24.71 -15.27 2.63
CA LEU A 191 25.74 -15.41 1.60
C LEU A 191 27.14 -15.51 2.23
N VAL A 192 27.47 -14.60 3.16
CA VAL A 192 28.78 -14.60 3.83
C VAL A 192 29.02 -15.95 4.51
N HIS A 193 28.07 -16.44 5.30
CA HIS A 193 28.24 -17.70 6.03
C HIS A 193 28.27 -18.93 5.11
N THR A 194 27.56 -18.90 3.98
CA THR A 194 27.61 -20.00 2.99
C THR A 194 28.97 -20.10 2.29
N PHE A 195 29.72 -19.00 2.19
CA PHE A 195 31.04 -18.97 1.54
C PHE A 195 32.23 -19.07 2.50
N THR A 196 32.01 -18.94 3.81
CA THR A 196 33.07 -19.03 4.83
C THR A 196 33.18 -20.39 5.50
N ASP A 197 32.15 -21.24 5.38
CA ASP A 197 32.12 -22.64 5.87
C ASP A 197 32.45 -23.63 4.74
#